data_AF-A0A662W7M0-F1
#
_entry.id   AF-A0A662W7M0-F1
#
_cell.length_a   1.000
_cell.length_b   1.000
_cell.length_c   1.000
_cell.angle_alpha   90.00
_cell.angle_beta   90.00
_cell.angle_gamma   90.00
#
_symmetry.space_group_name_H-M   'P 1'
#
loop_
_entity.id
_entity.type
_entity.pdbx_description
1 polymer ?
#
loop_
_entity_poly.entity_id
_entity_poly.type
_entity_poly.pdbx_seq_one_letter_code
_entity_poly.pdbx_strand_id
1 'polypeptide(L)'
;MNGLEITPEESEKRFGKGLSKSYLTLVDEERNMAEIFEKCRARGCAEWSLMNRLRSSELIKQGWVEGKTLIMRSRIGKGAVNLNEGTHGLESVEIKGDNVYTTWCTKGYKEILKCLSQARGVIKSILYSEEGGV
;
A
#
# COMPACT_ATOMS: atom_id res chain seq x y z
N MET A 1 11.52 11.96 12.19
CA MET A 1 10.30 11.35 12.78
C MET A 1 10.62 9.91 13.14
N ASN A 2 10.37 9.48 14.38
CA ASN A 2 10.65 8.10 14.79
C ASN A 2 9.45 7.22 14.39
N GLY A 3 9.61 6.41 13.34
CA GLY A 3 8.61 5.43 12.93
C GLY A 3 8.72 4.13 13.72
N LEU A 4 7.59 3.45 13.93
CA LEU A 4 7.56 2.12 14.52
C LEU A 4 7.85 1.08 13.45
N GLU A 5 9.00 0.45 13.55
CA GLU A 5 9.36 -0.72 12.75
C GLU A 5 8.58 -1.96 13.21
N ILE A 6 7.96 -2.67 12.26
CA ILE A 6 7.13 -3.83 12.57
C ILE A 6 7.15 -4.87 11.44
N THR A 7 7.24 -6.14 11.80
CA THR A 7 7.05 -7.27 10.87
C THR A 7 5.56 -7.59 10.68
N PRO A 8 5.18 -8.33 9.62
CA PRO A 8 3.78 -8.73 9.42
C PRO A 8 3.16 -9.50 10.61
N GLU A 9 3.94 -10.38 11.22
CA GLU A 9 3.49 -11.20 12.37
C GLU A 9 3.25 -10.34 13.61
N GLU A 10 4.16 -9.40 13.90
CA GLU A 10 3.99 -8.45 15.00
C GLU A 10 2.82 -7.49 14.74
N SER A 11 2.62 -7.08 13.49
CA SER A 11 1.49 -6.21 13.09
C SER A 11 0.16 -6.92 13.29
N GLU A 12 0.03 -8.18 12.87
CA GLU A 12 -1.18 -8.98 13.09
C GLU A 12 -1.41 -9.21 14.59
N LYS A 13 -0.36 -9.51 15.37
CA LYS A 13 -0.45 -9.68 16.83
C LYS A 13 -0.92 -8.40 17.53
N ARG A 14 -0.48 -7.23 17.05
CA ARG A 14 -0.74 -5.93 17.67
C ARG A 14 -2.11 -5.35 17.31
N PHE A 15 -2.51 -5.45 16.04
CA PHE A 15 -3.71 -4.80 15.52
C PHE A 15 -4.86 -5.77 15.24
N GLY A 16 -4.63 -7.06 15.45
CA GLY A 16 -5.55 -8.10 15.03
C GLY A 16 -5.47 -8.36 13.52
N LYS A 17 -6.12 -9.43 13.11
CA LYS A 17 -6.09 -9.92 11.72
C LYS A 17 -6.86 -9.00 10.78
N GLY A 18 -6.14 -8.31 9.92
CA GLY A 18 -6.67 -7.44 8.89
C GLY A 18 -7.17 -8.19 7.65
N LEU A 19 -7.63 -7.41 6.68
CA LEU A 19 -8.21 -7.90 5.43
C LEU A 19 -7.17 -8.14 4.32
N SER A 20 -5.93 -7.65 4.45
CA SER A 20 -4.89 -7.91 3.49
C SER A 20 -4.39 -9.35 3.63
N LYS A 21 -4.21 -10.01 2.50
CA LYS A 21 -3.76 -11.40 2.41
C LYS A 21 -2.38 -11.47 1.80
N SER A 22 -2.13 -10.75 0.72
CA SER A 22 -0.81 -10.68 0.08
C SER A 22 -0.59 -9.34 -0.59
N TYR A 23 0.67 -8.92 -0.63
CA TYR A 23 1.15 -7.70 -1.27
C TYR A 23 2.41 -8.07 -2.05
N LEU A 24 2.40 -7.87 -3.36
CA LEU A 24 3.52 -8.17 -4.24
C LEU A 24 3.73 -7.00 -5.19
N THR A 25 4.99 -6.68 -5.46
CA THR A 25 5.35 -5.66 -6.45
C THR A 25 6.26 -6.29 -7.49
N LEU A 26 5.90 -6.13 -8.77
CA LEU A 26 6.76 -6.41 -9.91
C LEU A 26 7.33 -5.09 -10.43
N VAL A 27 8.61 -5.04 -10.76
CA VAL A 27 9.28 -3.82 -11.25
C VAL A 27 9.82 -4.03 -12.66
N ASP A 28 9.66 -3.01 -13.49
CA ASP A 28 10.28 -2.86 -14.81
C ASP A 28 11.08 -1.56 -14.75
N GLU A 29 12.36 -1.67 -14.35
CA GLU A 29 13.26 -0.52 -14.17
C GLU A 29 13.54 0.21 -15.47
N GLU A 30 13.67 -0.53 -16.58
CA GLU A 30 13.91 0.04 -17.91
C GLU A 30 12.77 0.98 -18.35
N ARG A 31 11.53 0.63 -17.99
CA ARG A 31 10.34 1.45 -18.28
C ARG A 31 9.94 2.37 -17.13
N ASN A 32 10.66 2.37 -16.02
CA ASN A 32 10.34 3.13 -14.80
C ASN A 32 8.91 2.86 -14.29
N MET A 33 8.51 1.59 -14.28
CA MET A 33 7.17 1.12 -13.92
C MET A 33 7.19 0.06 -12.82
N ALA A 34 6.16 0.06 -11.98
CA ALA A 34 5.89 -0.99 -11.01
C ALA A 34 4.43 -1.44 -11.12
N GLU A 35 4.18 -2.75 -11.01
CA GLU A 35 2.85 -3.32 -10.90
C GLU A 35 2.65 -3.89 -9.50
N ILE A 36 1.69 -3.34 -8.76
CA ILE A 36 1.40 -3.69 -7.38
C ILE A 36 0.14 -4.56 -7.37
N PHE A 37 0.27 -5.72 -6.74
CA PHE A 37 -0.80 -6.69 -6.54
C PHE A 37 -1.14 -6.76 -5.07
N GLU A 38 -2.37 -6.41 -4.73
CA GLU A 38 -2.87 -6.59 -3.37
C GLU A 38 -4.08 -7.48 -3.36
N LYS A 39 -4.01 -8.52 -2.53
CA LYS A 39 -5.08 -9.48 -2.39
C LYS A 39 -5.79 -9.27 -1.06
N CYS A 40 -7.09 -9.07 -1.11
CA CYS A 40 -7.94 -9.02 0.07
C CYS A 40 -8.47 -10.43 0.45
N ARG A 41 -8.82 -10.60 1.72
CA ARG A 41 -9.49 -11.81 2.26
C ARG A 41 -10.98 -11.83 1.90
N ALA A 42 -11.62 -10.67 1.85
CA ALA A 42 -13.04 -10.48 1.55
C ALA A 42 -13.26 -9.82 0.17
N ARG A 43 -14.47 -9.96 -0.39
CA ARG A 43 -14.92 -9.22 -1.58
C ARG A 43 -15.40 -7.82 -1.17
N GLY A 44 -15.42 -6.85 -2.10
CA GLY A 44 -15.87 -5.47 -1.87
C GLY A 44 -14.77 -4.53 -1.36
N CYS A 45 -13.81 -5.05 -0.59
CA CYS A 45 -12.69 -4.26 -0.07
C CYS A 45 -11.70 -3.84 -1.16
N ALA A 46 -11.58 -4.65 -2.22
CA ALA A 46 -10.61 -4.42 -3.28
C ALA A 46 -11.06 -3.24 -4.16
N GLU A 47 -12.34 -3.20 -4.51
CA GLU A 47 -12.97 -2.18 -5.32
C GLU A 47 -12.91 -0.81 -4.62
N TRP A 48 -13.25 -0.77 -3.34
CA TRP A 48 -13.17 0.45 -2.54
C TRP A 48 -11.73 0.95 -2.38
N SER A 49 -10.78 0.05 -2.08
CA SER A 49 -9.36 0.42 -1.95
C SER A 49 -8.81 0.94 -3.27
N LEU A 50 -9.10 0.26 -4.38
CA LEU A 50 -8.64 0.67 -5.70
C LEU A 50 -9.12 2.08 -6.06
N MET A 51 -10.43 2.35 -5.88
CA MET A 51 -10.98 3.67 -6.17
C MET A 51 -10.33 4.79 -5.35
N ASN A 52 -10.04 4.54 -4.06
CA ASN A 52 -9.36 5.51 -3.21
C ASN A 52 -7.94 5.81 -3.69
N ARG A 53 -7.21 4.77 -4.09
CA ARG A 53 -5.81 4.92 -4.51
C ARG A 53 -5.71 5.62 -5.84
N LEU A 54 -6.57 5.28 -6.80
CA LEU A 54 -6.62 5.93 -8.10
C LEU A 54 -6.94 7.42 -7.99
N ARG A 55 -7.87 7.81 -7.10
CA ARG A 55 -8.23 9.23 -6.92
C ARG A 55 -7.23 10.02 -6.08
N SER A 56 -6.49 9.34 -5.20
CA SER A 56 -5.60 9.99 -4.25
C SER A 56 -4.13 9.98 -4.67
N SER A 57 -3.71 9.15 -5.62
CA SER A 57 -2.29 9.03 -6.00
C SER A 57 -2.02 9.42 -7.44
N GLU A 58 -1.15 10.40 -7.63
CA GLU A 58 -0.67 10.74 -8.98
C GLU A 58 0.23 9.66 -9.59
N LEU A 59 0.86 8.83 -8.75
CA LEU A 59 1.77 7.77 -9.21
C LEU A 59 1.04 6.63 -9.91
N ILE A 60 -0.19 6.32 -9.50
CA ILE A 60 -0.95 5.20 -10.03
C ILE A 60 -1.63 5.64 -11.32
N LYS A 61 -1.24 5.02 -12.44
CA LYS A 61 -1.72 5.38 -13.79
C LYS A 61 -2.91 4.56 -14.25
N GLN A 62 -3.01 3.34 -13.74
CA GLN A 62 -4.09 2.43 -14.08
C GLN A 62 -4.28 1.44 -12.93
N GLY A 63 -5.51 0.95 -12.77
CA GLY A 63 -5.72 -0.22 -11.93
C GLY A 63 -7.09 -0.85 -12.19
N TRP A 64 -7.21 -2.11 -11.81
CA TRP A 64 -8.42 -2.92 -11.98
C TRP A 64 -8.50 -3.97 -10.87
N VAL A 65 -9.66 -4.64 -10.77
CA VAL A 65 -9.88 -5.71 -9.78
C VAL A 65 -10.10 -7.03 -10.49
N GLU A 66 -9.38 -8.06 -10.03
CA GLU A 66 -9.58 -9.45 -10.42
C GLU A 66 -9.96 -10.27 -9.18
N GLY A 67 -11.26 -10.54 -9.05
CA GLY A 67 -11.83 -11.33 -7.96
C GLY A 67 -11.70 -10.65 -6.59
N LYS A 68 -10.59 -10.89 -5.88
CA LYS A 68 -10.27 -10.24 -4.59
C LYS A 68 -8.93 -9.50 -4.63
N THR A 69 -8.36 -9.38 -5.81
CA THR A 69 -7.04 -8.76 -6.02
C THR A 69 -7.26 -7.42 -6.70
N LEU A 70 -6.77 -6.33 -6.10
CA LEU A 70 -6.60 -5.08 -6.81
C LEU A 70 -5.19 -5.06 -7.43
N ILE A 71 -5.12 -4.68 -8.69
CA ILE A 71 -3.89 -4.62 -9.49
C ILE A 71 -3.72 -3.16 -9.91
N MET A 72 -2.54 -2.60 -9.67
CA MET A 72 -2.26 -1.19 -9.92
C MET A 72 -0.93 -1.05 -10.66
N ARG A 73 -0.94 -0.28 -11.75
CA ARG A 73 0.26 0.15 -12.45
C ARG A 73 0.66 1.52 -11.95
N SER A 74 1.85 1.61 -11.39
CA SER A 74 2.46 2.82 -10.86
C SER A 74 3.73 3.16 -11.60
N ARG A 75 4.08 4.44 -11.63
CA ARG A 75 5.43 4.86 -11.96
C ARG A 75 6.37 4.60 -10.77
N ILE A 76 7.63 4.25 -11.02
CA ILE A 76 8.68 4.26 -9.99
C ILE A 76 9.09 5.72 -9.70
N GLY A 77 9.29 6.05 -8.43
CA GLY A 77 9.62 7.39 -7.94
C GLY A 77 8.59 7.93 -6.95
N LYS A 78 8.57 9.26 -6.76
CA LYS A 78 7.66 9.97 -5.85
C LYS A 78 6.61 10.77 -6.64
N GLY A 79 5.42 10.94 -6.07
CA GLY A 79 4.35 11.77 -6.62
C GLY A 79 3.44 12.33 -5.53
N ALA A 80 2.57 13.28 -5.88
CA ALA A 80 1.69 13.88 -4.89
C ALA A 80 0.58 12.90 -4.48
N VAL A 81 0.14 13.03 -3.23
CA VAL A 81 -1.04 12.34 -2.70
C VAL A 81 -2.08 13.36 -2.27
N ASN A 82 -3.26 13.31 -2.89
CA ASN A 82 -4.38 14.18 -2.60
C ASN A 82 -5.40 13.44 -1.72
N LEU A 83 -5.28 13.64 -0.41
CA LEU A 83 -6.07 12.92 0.58
C LEU A 83 -7.30 13.69 1.07
N ASN A 84 -8.46 13.05 0.98
CA ASN A 84 -9.68 13.40 1.69
C ASN A 84 -9.87 12.50 2.91
N GLU A 85 -10.83 12.84 3.78
CA GLU A 85 -11.16 12.03 4.95
C GLU A 85 -11.53 10.59 4.55
N GLY A 86 -10.91 9.60 5.18
CA GLY A 86 -11.10 8.17 4.90
C GLY A 86 -10.39 7.65 3.65
N THR A 87 -9.53 8.46 3.00
CA THR A 87 -8.81 8.07 1.79
C THR A 87 -7.35 7.73 2.07
N HIS A 88 -6.77 6.97 1.15
CA HIS A 88 -5.38 6.53 1.23
C HIS A 88 -4.79 6.46 -0.18
N GLY A 89 -3.47 6.68 -0.29
CA GLY A 89 -2.76 6.69 -1.55
C GLY A 89 -1.28 6.36 -1.41
N LEU A 90 -0.69 5.88 -2.50
CA LEU A 90 0.73 5.68 -2.73
C LEU A 90 1.44 7.00 -3.00
N GLU A 91 2.44 7.33 -2.18
CA GLU A 91 3.30 8.51 -2.30
C GLU A 91 4.59 8.21 -3.08
N SER A 92 5.19 7.05 -2.81
CA SER A 92 6.44 6.66 -3.47
C SER A 92 6.54 5.15 -3.72
N VAL A 93 7.29 4.81 -4.76
CA VAL A 93 7.86 3.48 -5.02
C VAL A 93 9.36 3.67 -5.24
N GLU A 94 10.17 3.07 -4.38
CA GLU A 94 11.63 3.13 -4.43
C GLU A 94 12.22 1.72 -4.49
N ILE A 95 13.27 1.54 -5.29
CA ILE A 95 14.03 0.29 -5.37
C ILE A 95 15.38 0.52 -4.72
N LYS A 96 15.76 -0.32 -3.74
CA LYS A 96 17.05 -0.26 -3.05
C LYS A 96 17.63 -1.66 -2.95
N GLY A 97 18.60 -1.96 -3.81
CA GLY A 97 19.10 -3.32 -3.99
C GLY A 97 17.95 -4.25 -4.40
N ASP A 98 17.82 -5.38 -3.72
CA ASP A 98 16.79 -6.39 -4.01
C ASP A 98 15.41 -6.07 -3.39
N ASN A 99 15.25 -4.91 -2.76
CA ASN A 99 14.04 -4.54 -2.03
C ASN A 99 13.27 -3.40 -2.71
N VAL A 100 11.94 -3.52 -2.69
CA VAL A 100 11.01 -2.47 -3.10
C VAL A 100 10.36 -1.86 -1.87
N TYR A 101 10.44 -0.55 -1.75
CA TYR A 101 9.82 0.26 -0.71
C TYR A 101 8.64 1.01 -1.32
N THR A 102 7.47 0.86 -0.71
CA THR A 102 6.29 1.64 -1.07
C THR A 102 5.85 2.45 0.13
N THR A 103 5.72 3.77 -0.04
CA THR A 103 5.21 4.65 1.02
C THR A 103 3.75 4.97 0.73
N TRP A 104 2.88 4.64 1.69
CA TRP A 104 1.46 4.89 1.63
C TRP A 104 1.08 5.94 2.65
N CYS A 105 0.15 6.83 2.30
CA CYS A 105 -0.37 7.87 3.17
C CYS A 105 -1.89 7.70 3.32
N THR A 106 -2.45 8.11 4.47
CA THR A 106 -3.89 8.09 4.72
C THR A 106 -4.31 9.33 5.49
N LYS A 107 -5.56 9.77 5.31
CA LYS A 107 -6.18 10.81 6.13
C LYS A 107 -7.40 10.24 6.83
N GLY A 108 -7.44 10.35 8.15
CA GLY A 108 -8.49 9.76 8.97
C GLY A 108 -8.18 8.30 9.35
N TYR A 109 -8.84 7.35 8.70
CA TYR A 109 -8.81 5.92 9.05
C TYR A 109 -7.42 5.28 8.85
N LYS A 110 -6.60 5.28 9.90
CA LYS A 110 -5.24 4.70 9.94
C LYS A 110 -5.22 3.16 9.85
N GLU A 111 -6.32 2.49 10.19
CA GLU A 111 -6.42 1.02 10.19
C GLU A 111 -6.26 0.40 8.79
N ILE A 112 -6.58 1.15 7.73
CA ILE A 112 -6.47 0.68 6.35
C ILE A 112 -5.02 0.39 5.98
N LEU A 113 -4.06 1.18 6.47
CA LEU A 113 -2.66 0.97 6.14
C LEU A 113 -1.97 0.00 7.08
N LYS A 114 -2.42 -0.11 8.32
CA LYS A 114 -2.03 -1.23 9.21
C LYS A 114 -2.42 -2.59 8.61
N CYS A 115 -3.48 -2.63 7.81
CA CYS A 115 -3.87 -3.81 7.06
C CYS A 115 -2.77 -4.24 6.05
N LEU A 116 -2.10 -3.30 5.38
CA LEU A 116 -1.06 -3.62 4.39
C LEU A 116 0.18 -4.21 5.02
N SER A 117 0.60 -3.71 6.19
CA SER A 117 1.80 -4.21 6.88
C SER A 117 1.71 -5.67 7.31
N GLN A 118 0.50 -6.25 7.33
CA GLN A 118 0.25 -7.65 7.67
C GLN A 118 0.28 -8.59 6.45
N ALA A 119 0.42 -8.06 5.24
CA ALA A 119 0.25 -8.84 4.02
C ALA A 119 1.43 -9.78 3.78
N ARG A 120 1.15 -11.01 3.33
CA ARG A 120 2.20 -11.91 2.85
C ARG A 120 2.93 -11.27 1.67
N GLY A 121 4.25 -11.18 1.75
CA GLY A 121 5.10 -10.51 0.75
C GLY A 121 5.67 -9.17 1.25
N VAL A 122 5.08 -8.60 2.31
CA VAL A 122 5.75 -7.53 3.07
C VAL A 122 6.84 -8.14 3.94
N ILE A 123 8.05 -7.57 3.86
CA ILE A 123 9.19 -7.96 4.69
C ILE A 123 9.10 -7.26 6.05
N LYS A 124 8.84 -5.95 6.02
CA LYS A 124 8.76 -5.06 7.18
C LYS A 124 8.01 -3.78 6.79
N SER A 125 7.43 -3.11 7.77
CA SER A 125 6.84 -1.77 7.60
C SER A 125 7.37 -0.80 8.65
N ILE A 126 7.30 0.49 8.33
CA ILE A 126 7.60 1.57 9.26
C ILE A 126 6.32 2.39 9.42
N LEU A 127 5.67 2.28 10.58
CA LEU A 127 4.42 2.98 10.85
C LEU A 127 4.71 4.34 11.47
N TYR A 128 4.25 5.41 10.84
CA TYR A 128 4.44 6.78 11.35
C TYR A 128 3.21 7.24 12.16
N SER A 129 3.43 7.64 13.41
CA SER A 129 2.37 7.89 14.40
C SER A 129 1.52 9.14 14.11
N GLU A 130 2.11 10.18 13.52
CA GLU A 130 1.46 11.50 13.40
C GLU A 130 0.77 11.73 12.05
N GLU A 131 1.26 11.14 10.96
CA GLU A 131 0.73 11.41 9.60
C GLU A 131 0.09 10.20 8.91
N GLY A 132 -0.05 9.06 9.61
CA GLY A 132 -0.71 7.88 9.06
C GLY A 132 0.04 7.23 7.90
N GLY A 133 1.33 7.51 7.72
CA GLY A 133 2.16 6.87 6.71
C GLY A 133 2.51 5.41 7.07
N VAL A 134 2.55 4.51 6.09
CA VAL A 134 3.00 3.11 6.21
C VAL A 134 3.92 2.73 5.07
#